data_AF-K5WP79-F1
#
_entry.id   AF-K5WP79-F1
#
_cell.length_a   1.000
_cell.length_b   1.000
_cell.length_c   1.000
_cell.angle_alpha   90.00
_cell.angle_beta   90.00
_cell.angle_gamma   90.00
#
_symmetry.space_group_name_H-M   'P 1'
#
loop_
_entity.id
_entity.type
_entity.pdbx_description
1 polymer ?
#
loop_
_entity_poly.entity_id
_entity_poly.type
_entity_poly.pdbx_seq_one_letter_code
_entity_poly.pdbx_strand_id
1 'polypeptide(L)'
;MPLPLEIYEIIVSHVPDHLPTLISLCLTSRALAQCGQQRLYESFRTDRWHNVHANPTRFLDTILRNTHLAYHVRELVTPCRDSCEPQTLTAALPLMTNLKSFTIFAFSAASIELILRTLVDCSFQLVELRWNWVIKNPGPFHADLMTRFISHQTRLRSLSLKMTPIPFPPKNALTSLKALSTTCENIQIILPGRCIETLDCVYLDADDPDFDNMSPDSPLATPFETIKRLCLGIGSLWFRNMEKYLPSLDVLQTSIITVREYNLIASSLPHLRIIHITREASSTEQVTMSKWLFSALRGLEYVIWGSPFTARSPLAQPRYHCWSHESFKPIILDARQVHEQTGLLLLDRLLPTPSD
;
A
#
# COMPACT_ATOMS: atom_id res chain seq x y z
N MET A 1 -3.49 -44.55 -12.36
CA MET A 1 -4.53 -43.50 -12.47
C MET A 1 -3.85 -42.16 -12.31
N PRO A 2 -4.09 -41.16 -13.17
CA PRO A 2 -3.62 -39.80 -12.92
C PRO A 2 -4.28 -39.25 -11.65
N LEU A 3 -3.55 -38.45 -10.87
CA LEU A 3 -4.10 -37.78 -9.70
C LEU A 3 -5.13 -36.70 -10.13
N PRO A 4 -6.10 -36.35 -9.29
CA PRO A 4 -6.97 -35.20 -9.52
C PRO A 4 -6.19 -33.88 -9.63
N LEU A 5 -6.71 -32.90 -10.39
CA LEU A 5 -6.05 -31.61 -10.63
C LEU A 5 -5.80 -30.86 -9.31
N GLU A 6 -6.74 -30.98 -8.38
CA GLU A 6 -6.72 -30.36 -7.05
C GLU A 6 -5.48 -30.79 -6.25
N ILE A 7 -5.02 -32.03 -6.43
CA ILE A 7 -3.80 -32.52 -5.78
C ILE A 7 -2.56 -31.83 -6.35
N TYR A 8 -2.51 -31.62 -7.68
CA TYR A 8 -1.42 -30.88 -8.30
C TYR A 8 -1.42 -29.40 -7.88
N GLU A 9 -2.60 -28.77 -7.74
CA GLU A 9 -2.71 -27.40 -7.21
C GLU A 9 -2.19 -27.29 -5.78
N ILE A 10 -2.51 -28.27 -4.92
CA ILE A 10 -1.96 -28.34 -3.56
C ILE A 10 -0.44 -28.51 -3.59
N ILE A 11 0.09 -29.38 -4.44
CA ILE A 11 1.55 -29.57 -4.55
C ILE A 11 2.23 -28.26 -4.97
N VAL A 12 1.74 -27.62 -6.03
CA VAL A 12 2.32 -26.39 -6.57
C VAL A 12 2.17 -25.21 -5.61
N SER A 13 1.10 -25.15 -4.81
CA SER A 13 0.91 -24.07 -3.83
C SER A 13 1.91 -24.10 -2.67
N HIS A 14 2.53 -25.25 -2.40
CA HIS A 14 3.60 -25.40 -1.41
C HIS A 14 5.00 -25.15 -1.99
N VAL A 15 5.11 -24.99 -3.31
CA VAL A 15 6.39 -24.67 -3.95
C VAL A 15 6.70 -23.21 -3.64
N PRO A 16 7.87 -22.90 -3.05
CA PRO A 16 8.27 -21.52 -2.81
C PRO A 16 8.26 -20.74 -4.13
N ASP A 17 8.18 -19.40 -4.08
CA ASP A 17 8.24 -18.50 -5.25
C ASP A 17 9.66 -18.49 -5.89
N HIS A 18 10.19 -19.68 -6.19
CA HIS A 18 11.49 -19.95 -6.75
C HIS A 18 11.30 -20.30 -8.24
N LEU A 19 11.58 -19.30 -9.08
CA LEU A 19 11.38 -19.34 -10.53
C LEU A 19 11.94 -20.61 -11.21
N PRO A 20 13.19 -21.07 -10.94
CA PRO A 20 13.71 -22.29 -11.54
C PRO A 20 12.89 -23.54 -11.20
N THR A 21 12.36 -23.64 -9.98
CA THR A 21 11.54 -24.77 -9.55
C THR A 21 10.20 -24.75 -10.28
N LEU A 22 9.54 -23.60 -10.37
CA LEU A 22 8.29 -23.44 -11.10
C LEU A 22 8.46 -23.75 -12.60
N ILE A 23 9.56 -23.31 -13.22
CA ILE A 23 9.88 -23.68 -14.61
C ILE A 23 10.10 -25.18 -14.73
N SER A 24 10.84 -25.80 -13.80
CA SER A 24 11.08 -27.25 -13.82
C SER A 24 9.76 -28.03 -13.73
N LEU A 25 8.82 -27.59 -12.90
CA LEU A 25 7.47 -28.17 -12.82
C LEU A 25 6.72 -28.01 -14.15
N CYS A 26 6.85 -26.86 -14.81
CA CYS A 26 6.28 -26.61 -16.13
C CYS A 26 6.83 -27.53 -17.22
N LEU A 27 8.05 -28.03 -17.07
CA LEU A 27 8.69 -28.93 -18.03
C LEU A 27 8.47 -30.41 -17.69
N THR A 28 7.98 -30.75 -16.49
CA THR A 28 7.92 -32.13 -15.99
C THR A 28 6.71 -32.90 -16.51
N SER A 29 5.51 -32.32 -16.44
CA SER A 29 4.29 -32.99 -16.91
C SER A 29 3.22 -31.98 -17.33
N ARG A 30 2.27 -32.39 -18.17
CA ARG A 30 1.19 -31.50 -18.64
C ARG A 30 0.30 -30.95 -17.52
N ALA A 31 -0.03 -31.78 -16.53
CA ALA A 31 -0.86 -31.36 -15.38
C ALA A 31 -0.11 -30.37 -14.49
N LEU A 32 1.15 -30.68 -14.13
CA LEU A 32 2.01 -29.75 -13.40
C LEU A 32 2.31 -28.48 -14.20
N ALA A 33 2.34 -28.56 -15.53
CA ALA A 33 2.57 -27.40 -16.37
C ALA A 33 1.44 -26.38 -16.30
N GLN A 34 0.19 -26.83 -16.28
CA GLN A 34 -0.94 -25.92 -16.12
C GLN A 34 -0.89 -25.20 -14.76
N CYS A 35 -0.74 -25.95 -13.66
CA CYS A 35 -0.66 -25.37 -12.31
C CYS A 35 0.59 -24.49 -12.13
N GLY A 36 1.73 -24.95 -12.67
CA GLY A 36 3.00 -24.23 -12.63
C GLY A 36 2.97 -22.93 -13.41
N GLN A 37 2.37 -22.92 -14.61
CA GLN A 37 2.17 -21.70 -15.41
C GLN A 37 1.25 -20.72 -14.70
N GLN A 38 0.14 -21.20 -14.13
CA GLN A 38 -0.75 -20.36 -13.34
C GLN A 38 0.01 -19.68 -12.21
N ARG A 39 0.78 -20.43 -11.42
CA ARG A 39 1.56 -19.88 -10.30
C ARG A 39 2.66 -18.93 -10.77
N LEU A 40 3.35 -19.29 -11.85
CA LEU A 40 4.46 -18.53 -12.42
C LEU A 40 4.04 -17.14 -12.94
N TYR A 41 2.84 -17.05 -13.55
CA TYR A 41 2.32 -15.82 -14.13
C TYR A 41 1.31 -15.10 -13.22
N GLU A 42 1.00 -15.64 -12.04
CA GLU A 42 0.00 -15.08 -11.13
C GLU A 42 0.35 -13.65 -10.67
N SER A 43 1.62 -13.42 -10.33
CA SER A 43 2.10 -12.15 -9.80
C SER A 43 3.41 -11.74 -10.47
N PHE A 44 3.40 -10.61 -11.16
CA PHE A 44 4.60 -9.99 -11.71
C PHE A 44 5.00 -8.76 -10.90
N ARG A 45 6.18 -8.85 -10.26
CA ARG A 45 6.67 -7.86 -9.31
C ARG A 45 8.10 -7.42 -9.63
N THR A 46 8.26 -6.18 -10.09
CA THR A 46 9.56 -5.57 -10.35
C THR A 46 10.21 -4.95 -9.11
N ASP A 47 9.45 -4.77 -8.03
CA ASP A 47 9.92 -4.21 -6.76
C ASP A 47 10.75 -5.21 -5.93
N ARG A 48 10.67 -6.51 -6.26
CA ARG A 48 11.56 -7.56 -5.74
C ARG A 48 12.85 -7.61 -6.56
N TRP A 49 13.76 -6.68 -6.26
CA TRP A 49 15.05 -6.42 -6.95
C TRP A 49 16.03 -7.60 -7.06
N HIS A 50 15.71 -8.79 -6.52
CA HIS A 50 16.51 -10.00 -6.70
C HIS A 50 16.20 -10.76 -8.00
N ASN A 51 15.15 -10.40 -8.72
CA ASN A 51 14.90 -10.95 -10.05
C ASN A 51 15.66 -10.15 -11.12
N VAL A 52 16.98 -10.33 -11.19
CA VAL A 52 17.81 -9.91 -12.35
C VAL A 52 17.29 -10.52 -13.67
N HIS A 53 16.40 -11.52 -13.59
CA HIS A 53 15.72 -12.16 -14.71
C HIS A 53 14.28 -11.66 -14.99
N ALA A 54 13.68 -10.80 -14.14
CA ALA A 54 12.36 -10.22 -14.40
C ALA A 54 12.50 -9.06 -15.40
N ASN A 55 12.73 -9.40 -16.66
CA ASN A 55 12.64 -8.45 -17.75
C ASN A 55 11.15 -8.21 -18.05
N PRO A 56 10.60 -7.01 -17.75
CA PRO A 56 9.18 -6.71 -17.92
C PRO A 56 8.75 -6.81 -19.38
N THR A 57 9.59 -6.39 -20.31
CA THR A 57 9.34 -6.54 -21.75
C THR A 57 9.19 -8.01 -22.14
N ARG A 58 10.08 -8.90 -21.67
CA ARG A 58 9.96 -10.34 -21.95
C ARG A 58 8.69 -10.95 -21.37
N PHE A 59 8.30 -10.55 -20.16
CA PHE A 59 7.06 -11.00 -19.53
C PHE A 59 5.85 -10.62 -20.38
N LEU A 60 5.74 -9.33 -20.74
CA LEU A 60 4.63 -8.82 -21.55
C LEU A 60 4.64 -9.40 -22.96
N ASP A 61 5.80 -9.51 -23.62
CA ASP A 61 5.93 -10.16 -24.93
C ASP A 61 5.47 -11.61 -24.89
N THR A 62 5.79 -12.33 -23.81
CA THR A 62 5.36 -13.71 -23.64
C THR A 62 3.85 -13.81 -23.50
N ILE A 63 3.23 -12.88 -22.77
CA ILE A 63 1.77 -12.77 -22.63
C ILE A 63 1.12 -12.44 -23.97
N LEU A 64 1.69 -11.50 -24.73
CA LEU A 64 1.16 -11.12 -26.05
C LEU A 64 1.24 -12.29 -27.04
N ARG A 65 2.30 -13.09 -26.99
CA ARG A 65 2.45 -14.30 -27.83
C ARG A 65 1.57 -15.46 -27.36
N ASN A 66 1.32 -15.57 -26.05
CA ASN A 66 0.58 -16.64 -25.42
C ASN A 66 -0.56 -16.07 -24.58
N THR A 67 -1.61 -15.59 -25.25
CA THR A 67 -2.69 -14.80 -24.62
C THR A 67 -3.42 -15.52 -23.49
N HIS A 68 -3.45 -16.86 -23.48
CA HIS A 68 -4.01 -17.64 -22.37
C HIS A 68 -3.26 -17.41 -21.05
N LEU A 69 -1.96 -17.09 -21.08
CA LEU A 69 -1.19 -16.76 -19.88
C LEU A 69 -1.64 -15.45 -19.23
N ALA A 70 -2.20 -14.51 -20.02
CA ALA A 70 -2.74 -13.26 -19.51
C ALA A 70 -3.86 -13.49 -18.48
N TYR A 71 -4.63 -14.56 -18.64
CA TYR A 71 -5.72 -14.94 -17.75
C TYR A 71 -5.23 -15.32 -16.35
N HIS A 72 -3.97 -15.75 -16.22
CA HIS A 72 -3.39 -16.10 -14.92
C HIS A 72 -2.94 -14.87 -14.13
N VAL A 73 -2.68 -13.74 -14.79
CA VAL A 73 -2.16 -12.53 -14.13
C VAL A 73 -3.20 -11.92 -13.20
N ARG A 74 -2.87 -11.87 -11.91
CA ARG A 74 -3.68 -11.27 -10.83
C ARG A 74 -3.04 -10.04 -10.22
N GLU A 75 -1.71 -9.99 -10.18
CA GLU A 75 -0.95 -8.84 -9.68
C GLU A 75 0.06 -8.40 -10.75
N LEU A 76 0.03 -7.12 -11.09
CA LEU A 76 0.99 -6.50 -11.99
C LEU A 76 1.56 -5.25 -11.34
N VAL A 77 2.86 -5.29 -11.09
CA VAL A 77 3.65 -4.13 -10.69
C VAL A 77 4.52 -3.73 -11.87
N THR A 78 4.25 -2.56 -12.45
CA THR A 78 5.04 -2.08 -13.58
C THR A 78 6.47 -1.78 -13.14
N PRO A 79 7.46 -2.01 -14.01
CA PRO A 79 8.82 -1.62 -13.72
C PRO A 79 8.95 -0.10 -13.50
N CYS A 80 9.94 0.29 -12.70
CA CYS A 80 10.29 1.69 -12.50
C CYS A 80 11.23 2.14 -13.62
N ARG A 81 10.79 3.11 -14.45
CA ARG A 81 11.52 3.82 -15.52
C ARG A 81 12.22 2.95 -16.60
N ASP A 82 12.11 3.40 -17.85
CA ASP A 82 12.90 3.04 -19.05
C ASP A 82 13.04 1.56 -19.47
N SER A 83 12.50 0.62 -18.73
CA SER A 83 12.68 -0.83 -18.96
C SER A 83 11.51 -1.52 -19.64
N CYS A 84 10.39 -0.83 -19.82
CA CYS A 84 9.21 -1.35 -20.54
C CYS A 84 8.68 -0.30 -21.52
N GLU A 85 8.46 -0.73 -22.75
CA GLU A 85 7.78 0.07 -23.75
C GLU A 85 6.29 0.22 -23.36
N PRO A 86 5.77 1.46 -23.25
CA PRO A 86 4.37 1.71 -22.93
C PRO A 86 3.41 0.98 -23.87
N GLN A 87 3.78 0.86 -25.15
CA GLN A 87 2.99 0.19 -26.18
C GLN A 87 2.75 -1.28 -25.82
N THR A 88 3.80 -2.01 -25.41
CA THR A 88 3.71 -3.42 -25.02
C THR A 88 2.81 -3.61 -23.80
N LEU A 89 2.90 -2.72 -22.81
CA LEU A 89 2.01 -2.73 -21.65
C LEU A 89 0.56 -2.48 -22.06
N THR A 90 0.31 -1.46 -22.88
CA THR A 90 -1.05 -1.12 -23.33
C THR A 90 -1.68 -2.20 -24.20
N ALA A 91 -0.89 -2.94 -24.98
CA ALA A 91 -1.37 -4.09 -25.73
C ALA A 91 -1.73 -5.28 -24.82
N ALA A 92 -1.00 -5.46 -23.72
CA ALA A 92 -1.17 -6.61 -22.83
C ALA A 92 -2.29 -6.42 -21.79
N LEU A 93 -2.52 -5.20 -21.30
CA LEU A 93 -3.50 -4.91 -20.25
C LEU A 93 -4.92 -5.43 -20.54
N PRO A 94 -5.51 -5.23 -21.74
CA PRO A 94 -6.85 -5.74 -22.04
C PRO A 94 -6.97 -7.27 -21.98
N LEU A 95 -5.86 -8.00 -22.12
CA LEU A 95 -5.84 -9.46 -22.06
C LEU A 95 -5.88 -9.98 -20.60
N MET A 96 -5.46 -9.16 -19.63
CA MET A 96 -5.35 -9.52 -18.20
C MET A 96 -6.70 -9.40 -17.48
N THR A 97 -7.71 -10.09 -17.97
CA THR A 97 -9.11 -10.00 -17.47
C THR A 97 -9.28 -10.34 -15.98
N ASN A 98 -8.34 -11.08 -15.39
CA ASN A 98 -8.34 -11.46 -13.98
C ASN A 98 -7.52 -10.55 -13.06
N LEU A 99 -6.95 -9.45 -13.58
CA LEU A 99 -6.12 -8.55 -12.80
C LEU A 99 -6.89 -8.02 -11.57
N LYS A 100 -6.25 -8.08 -10.39
CA LYS A 100 -6.79 -7.66 -9.09
C LYS A 100 -5.96 -6.59 -8.41
N SER A 101 -4.64 -6.62 -8.56
CA SER A 101 -3.75 -5.59 -8.02
C SER A 101 -2.93 -5.00 -9.14
N PHE A 102 -2.98 -3.68 -9.29
CA PHE A 102 -2.20 -2.96 -10.28
C PHE A 102 -1.42 -1.85 -9.61
N THR A 103 -0.09 -1.90 -9.73
CA THR A 103 0.81 -0.85 -9.25
C THR A 103 1.56 -0.28 -10.43
N ILE A 104 1.44 1.03 -10.63
CA ILE A 104 2.17 1.75 -11.65
C ILE A 104 3.24 2.66 -11.03
N PHE A 105 4.43 2.64 -11.63
CA PHE A 105 5.56 3.49 -11.24
C PHE A 105 6.02 4.33 -12.43
N ALA A 106 6.25 5.62 -12.17
CA ALA A 106 7.10 6.52 -12.95
C ALA A 106 7.23 6.25 -14.47
N PHE A 107 6.25 6.70 -15.25
CA PHE A 107 6.32 6.80 -16.71
C PHE A 107 6.42 8.27 -17.16
N SER A 108 6.76 8.50 -18.43
CA SER A 108 6.62 9.82 -19.05
C SER A 108 5.13 10.20 -19.18
N ALA A 109 4.84 11.51 -19.28
CA ALA A 109 3.46 11.98 -19.36
C ALA A 109 2.68 11.40 -20.56
N ALA A 110 3.30 11.38 -21.74
CA ALA A 110 2.69 10.79 -22.94
C ALA A 110 2.38 9.29 -22.77
N SER A 111 3.26 8.55 -22.10
CA SER A 111 3.04 7.12 -21.83
C SER A 111 1.86 6.88 -20.90
N ILE A 112 1.71 7.74 -19.89
CA ILE A 112 0.60 7.62 -18.94
C ILE A 112 -0.73 7.91 -19.62
N GLU A 113 -0.79 8.92 -20.49
CA GLU A 113 -2.00 9.20 -21.24
C GLU A 113 -2.46 7.95 -22.03
N LEU A 114 -1.53 7.30 -22.72
CA LEU A 114 -1.79 6.07 -23.46
C LEU A 114 -2.27 4.94 -22.55
N ILE A 115 -1.63 4.75 -21.39
CA ILE A 115 -2.01 3.74 -20.40
C ILE A 115 -3.40 4.03 -19.85
N LEU A 116 -3.70 5.26 -19.45
CA LEU A 116 -5.00 5.66 -18.92
C LEU A 116 -6.14 5.44 -19.93
N ARG A 117 -5.94 5.81 -21.19
CA ARG A 117 -6.90 5.53 -22.27
C ARG A 117 -7.20 4.03 -22.35
N THR A 118 -6.16 3.20 -22.33
CA THR A 118 -6.28 1.74 -22.37
C THR A 118 -7.01 1.19 -21.15
N LEU A 119 -6.71 1.70 -19.95
CA LEU A 119 -7.30 1.24 -18.69
C LEU A 119 -8.82 1.46 -18.65
N VAL A 120 -9.31 2.56 -19.23
CA VAL A 120 -10.75 2.86 -19.30
C VAL A 120 -11.51 1.76 -20.05
N ASP A 121 -10.88 1.14 -21.04
CA ASP A 121 -11.51 0.10 -21.88
C ASP A 121 -11.27 -1.33 -21.35
N CYS A 122 -10.53 -1.49 -20.25
CA CYS A 122 -10.24 -2.79 -19.67
C CYS A 122 -11.44 -3.34 -18.86
N SER A 123 -11.69 -4.65 -18.97
CA SER A 123 -12.83 -5.32 -18.32
C SER A 123 -12.56 -5.84 -16.91
N PHE A 124 -11.30 -5.86 -16.47
CA PHE A 124 -10.95 -6.36 -15.14
C PHE A 124 -11.50 -5.45 -14.02
N GLN A 125 -11.61 -6.02 -12.83
CA GLN A 125 -12.08 -5.34 -11.62
C GLN A 125 -11.00 -5.43 -10.55
N LEU A 126 -10.33 -4.31 -10.31
CA LEU A 126 -9.27 -4.19 -9.33
C LEU A 126 -9.83 -4.23 -7.90
N VAL A 127 -9.04 -4.84 -7.03
CA VAL A 127 -9.18 -4.79 -5.57
C VAL A 127 -8.19 -3.77 -5.00
N GLU A 128 -7.04 -3.60 -5.64
CA GLU A 128 -5.99 -2.68 -5.24
C GLU A 128 -5.45 -1.92 -6.46
N LEU A 129 -5.34 -0.60 -6.31
CA LEU A 129 -4.71 0.29 -7.28
C LEU A 129 -3.66 1.14 -6.55
N ARG A 130 -2.42 1.10 -7.01
CA ARG A 130 -1.35 2.00 -6.54
C ARG A 130 -0.80 2.83 -7.70
N TRP A 131 -1.09 4.12 -7.66
CA TRP A 131 -0.67 5.07 -8.67
C TRP A 131 0.45 5.96 -8.14
N ASN A 132 1.70 5.50 -8.30
CA ASN A 132 2.89 6.18 -7.81
C ASN A 132 3.49 7.09 -8.90
N TRP A 133 2.71 8.05 -9.38
CA TRP A 133 3.18 9.02 -10.37
C TRP A 133 2.78 10.44 -10.02
N VAL A 134 3.79 11.25 -9.72
CA VAL A 134 3.65 12.66 -9.39
C VAL A 134 3.77 13.47 -10.68
N ILE A 135 2.63 13.85 -11.26
CA ILE A 135 2.61 15.00 -12.17
C ILE A 135 2.35 16.22 -11.32
N LYS A 136 3.15 17.27 -11.48
CA LYS A 136 2.86 18.55 -10.85
C LYS A 136 1.63 19.26 -11.43
N ASN A 137 1.25 18.93 -12.67
CA ASN A 137 0.11 19.49 -13.39
C ASN A 137 -0.48 18.45 -14.37
N PRO A 138 -1.29 17.47 -13.93
CA PRO A 138 -2.12 16.73 -14.86
C PRO A 138 -3.06 17.72 -15.52
N GLY A 139 -2.93 17.91 -16.83
CA GLY A 139 -3.97 18.58 -17.58
C GLY A 139 -5.33 17.90 -17.31
N PRO A 140 -6.47 18.62 -17.42
CA PRO A 140 -7.80 18.14 -17.04
C PRO A 140 -8.16 16.80 -17.70
N PHE A 141 -7.59 16.53 -18.86
CA PHE A 141 -7.74 15.27 -19.59
C PHE A 141 -7.26 14.03 -18.80
N HIS A 142 -6.11 14.10 -18.12
CA HIS A 142 -5.59 12.96 -17.34
C HIS A 142 -6.48 12.67 -16.13
N ALA A 143 -6.96 13.74 -15.49
CA ALA A 143 -7.85 13.65 -14.35
C ALA A 143 -9.21 13.02 -14.75
N ASP A 144 -9.78 13.42 -15.89
CA ASP A 144 -11.01 12.82 -16.43
C ASP A 144 -10.86 11.32 -16.70
N LEU A 145 -9.78 10.91 -17.39
CA LEU A 145 -9.55 9.49 -17.67
C LEU A 145 -9.38 8.66 -16.39
N MET A 146 -8.64 9.18 -15.40
CA MET A 146 -8.47 8.51 -14.12
C MET A 146 -9.81 8.37 -13.39
N THR A 147 -10.59 9.45 -13.33
CA THR A 147 -11.92 9.46 -12.72
C THR A 147 -12.84 8.46 -13.40
N ARG A 148 -12.87 8.43 -14.73
CA ARG A 148 -13.63 7.44 -15.50
C ARG A 148 -13.18 6.03 -15.17
N PHE A 149 -11.88 5.74 -15.20
CA PHE A 149 -11.36 4.41 -14.88
C PHE A 149 -11.77 3.97 -13.46
N ILE A 150 -11.50 4.79 -12.45
CA ILE A 150 -11.81 4.51 -11.03
C ILE A 150 -13.32 4.32 -10.82
N SER A 151 -14.17 5.09 -11.51
CA SER A 151 -15.64 4.95 -11.42
C SER A 151 -16.12 3.55 -11.78
N HIS A 152 -15.43 2.88 -12.70
CA HIS A 152 -15.79 1.53 -13.14
C HIS A 152 -15.24 0.42 -12.23
N GLN A 153 -14.39 0.76 -11.24
CA GLN A 153 -13.77 -0.21 -10.33
C GLN A 153 -14.62 -0.43 -9.08
N THR A 154 -15.72 -1.17 -9.23
CA THR A 154 -16.70 -1.42 -8.14
C THR A 154 -16.15 -2.26 -6.99
N ARG A 155 -15.14 -3.08 -7.26
CA ARG A 155 -14.51 -3.99 -6.28
C ARG A 155 -13.30 -3.39 -5.57
N LEU A 156 -12.95 -2.14 -5.85
CA LEU A 156 -11.75 -1.50 -5.33
C LEU A 156 -11.87 -1.32 -3.82
N ARG A 157 -10.91 -1.90 -3.08
CA ARG A 157 -10.83 -1.85 -1.61
C ARG A 157 -9.66 -1.00 -1.13
N SER A 158 -8.59 -0.92 -1.90
CA SER A 158 -7.41 -0.11 -1.62
C SER A 158 -7.06 0.78 -2.79
N LEU A 159 -6.91 2.07 -2.53
CA LEU A 159 -6.56 3.08 -3.52
C LEU A 159 -5.39 3.91 -3.00
N SER A 160 -4.28 3.92 -3.74
CA SER A 160 -3.18 4.84 -3.53
C SER A 160 -3.02 5.77 -4.73
N LEU A 161 -3.15 7.08 -4.52
CA LEU A 161 -3.05 8.11 -5.55
C LEU A 161 -2.04 9.17 -5.12
N LYS A 162 -0.87 9.19 -5.77
CA LYS A 162 0.17 10.21 -5.54
C LYS A 162 0.15 11.26 -6.64
N MET A 163 -1.00 11.88 -6.87
CA MET A 163 -1.20 12.92 -7.89
C MET A 163 -1.93 14.13 -7.32
N THR A 164 -1.95 15.24 -8.06
CA THR A 164 -2.77 16.41 -7.72
C THR A 164 -4.26 16.04 -7.65
N PRO A 165 -5.13 16.93 -7.14
CA PRO A 165 -6.54 16.63 -6.96
C PRO A 165 -7.20 16.21 -8.27
N ILE A 166 -7.92 15.09 -8.22
CA ILE A 166 -8.79 14.69 -9.33
C ILE A 166 -10.25 15.00 -8.96
N PRO A 167 -11.07 15.47 -9.92
CA PRO A 167 -12.50 15.59 -9.70
C PRO A 167 -13.04 14.18 -9.47
N PHE A 168 -13.34 13.85 -8.22
CA PHE A 168 -13.58 12.48 -7.85
C PHE A 168 -14.96 12.01 -8.31
N PRO A 169 -15.13 10.71 -8.63
CA PRO A 169 -16.40 10.21 -9.12
C PRO A 169 -17.57 10.41 -8.13
N PRO A 170 -18.82 10.36 -8.64
CA PRO A 170 -20.03 10.59 -7.85
C PRO A 170 -20.05 9.77 -6.57
N LYS A 171 -20.83 10.20 -5.57
CA LYS A 171 -20.89 9.59 -4.23
C LYS A 171 -21.06 8.07 -4.21
N ASN A 172 -21.68 7.50 -5.25
CA ASN A 172 -21.94 6.07 -5.38
C ASN A 172 -20.74 5.25 -5.91
N ALA A 173 -19.67 5.90 -6.36
CA ALA A 173 -18.44 5.24 -6.75
C ALA A 173 -17.58 4.91 -5.52
N LEU A 174 -16.90 3.77 -5.58
CA LEU A 174 -15.97 3.28 -4.55
C LEU A 174 -16.62 2.99 -3.19
N THR A 175 -17.84 2.46 -3.18
CA THR A 175 -18.54 2.05 -1.94
C THR A 175 -17.81 0.95 -1.16
N SER A 176 -16.96 0.17 -1.82
CA SER A 176 -16.16 -0.89 -1.20
C SER A 176 -14.80 -0.44 -0.68
N LEU A 177 -14.45 0.84 -0.82
CA LEU A 177 -13.13 1.36 -0.51
C LEU A 177 -12.91 1.40 1.01
N LYS A 178 -11.89 0.67 1.49
CA LYS A 178 -11.53 0.56 2.91
C LYS A 178 -10.21 1.24 3.24
N ALA A 179 -9.29 1.31 2.27
CA ALA A 179 -7.97 1.90 2.46
C ALA A 179 -7.70 2.98 1.40
N LEU A 180 -7.32 4.17 1.85
CA LEU A 180 -6.99 5.30 0.99
C LEU A 180 -5.59 5.82 1.34
N SER A 181 -4.74 5.99 0.34
CA SER A 181 -3.39 6.51 0.47
C SER A 181 -3.19 7.65 -0.54
N THR A 182 -3.24 8.91 -0.12
CA THR A 182 -3.32 10.03 -1.08
C THR A 182 -2.87 11.37 -0.51
N THR A 183 -2.83 12.40 -1.36
CA THR A 183 -2.62 13.80 -0.96
C THR A 183 -3.83 14.36 -0.20
N CYS A 184 -3.60 15.39 0.58
CA CYS A 184 -4.59 15.93 1.52
C CYS A 184 -5.80 16.57 0.84
N GLU A 185 -5.58 17.21 -0.29
CA GLU A 185 -6.65 17.74 -1.14
C GLU A 185 -7.56 16.61 -1.65
N ASN A 186 -6.98 15.48 -2.08
CA ASN A 186 -7.75 14.31 -2.49
C ASN A 186 -8.54 13.71 -1.31
N ILE A 187 -8.02 13.76 -0.08
CA ILE A 187 -8.74 13.31 1.11
C ILE A 187 -10.06 14.08 1.28
N GLN A 188 -10.02 15.41 1.13
CA GLN A 188 -11.23 16.25 1.25
C GLN A 188 -12.30 15.91 0.20
N ILE A 189 -11.88 15.50 -1.00
CA ILE A 189 -12.79 15.16 -2.09
C ILE A 189 -13.31 13.71 -1.95
N ILE A 190 -12.46 12.80 -1.46
CA ILE A 190 -12.76 11.35 -1.43
C ILE A 190 -13.50 10.94 -0.17
N LEU A 191 -13.14 11.45 1.01
CA LEU A 191 -13.70 10.96 2.27
C LEU A 191 -15.21 11.21 2.44
N PRO A 192 -15.81 12.35 2.02
CA PRO A 192 -17.20 12.65 2.34
C PRO A 192 -18.18 11.56 1.87
N GLY A 193 -18.89 10.95 2.83
CA GLY A 193 -19.89 9.91 2.58
C GLY A 193 -19.34 8.52 2.30
N ARG A 194 -18.05 8.25 2.56
CA ARG A 194 -17.42 6.93 2.38
C ARG A 194 -16.95 6.33 3.71
N CYS A 195 -17.01 5.00 3.82
CA CYS A 195 -16.63 4.25 5.02
C CYS A 195 -15.19 3.75 4.92
N ILE A 196 -14.22 4.67 5.01
CA ILE A 196 -12.79 4.34 4.93
C ILE A 196 -12.27 3.98 6.33
N GLU A 197 -11.57 2.85 6.44
CA GLU A 197 -11.04 2.30 7.70
C GLU A 197 -9.56 2.67 7.90
N THR A 198 -8.80 2.76 6.81
CA THR A 198 -7.37 3.06 6.81
C THR A 198 -7.07 4.26 5.93
N LEU A 199 -6.41 5.26 6.50
CA LEU A 199 -5.97 6.46 5.81
C LEU A 199 -4.45 6.61 5.90
N ASP A 200 -3.80 6.81 4.77
CA ASP A 200 -2.36 7.04 4.66
C ASP A 200 -2.09 8.35 3.90
N CYS A 201 -1.63 9.36 4.63
CA CYS A 201 -1.32 10.67 4.07
C CYS A 201 0.13 10.66 3.59
N VAL A 202 0.33 10.34 2.31
CA VAL A 202 1.65 10.27 1.70
C VAL A 202 2.13 11.68 1.36
N TYR A 203 3.24 12.10 1.96
CA TYR A 203 3.84 13.43 1.86
C TYR A 203 2.99 14.53 2.49
N LEU A 204 3.17 14.68 3.79
CA LEU A 204 2.95 15.93 4.48
C LEU A 204 4.35 16.46 4.73
N ASP A 205 4.78 17.47 3.99
CA ASP A 205 5.85 18.31 4.51
C ASP A 205 5.20 19.20 5.58
N ALA A 206 5.87 19.39 6.71
CA ALA A 206 5.31 20.15 7.84
C ALA A 206 5.03 21.62 7.50
N ASP A 207 5.52 22.10 6.35
CA ASP A 207 5.48 23.49 5.90
C ASP A 207 4.50 23.72 4.73
N ASP A 208 3.60 22.76 4.43
CA ASP A 208 2.62 22.90 3.34
C ASP A 208 1.53 23.94 3.71
N PRO A 209 1.47 25.10 3.02
CA PRO A 209 0.52 26.17 3.33
C PRO A 209 -0.94 25.81 3.01
N ASP A 210 -1.19 24.77 2.21
CA ASP A 210 -2.55 24.31 1.90
C ASP A 210 -3.23 23.66 3.12
N PHE A 211 -2.48 23.44 4.22
CA PHE A 211 -3.00 22.85 5.46
C PHE A 211 -3.77 23.80 6.38
N ASP A 212 -3.45 25.08 6.40
CA ASP A 212 -4.22 26.05 7.20
C ASP A 212 -5.69 26.13 6.73
N ASN A 213 -5.97 25.64 5.51
CA ASN A 213 -7.30 25.57 4.93
C ASN A 213 -8.14 24.36 5.40
N MET A 214 -7.55 23.37 6.10
CA MET A 214 -8.31 22.41 6.93
C MET A 214 -8.63 22.98 8.32
N SER A 215 -8.82 24.30 8.40
CA SER A 215 -9.32 24.99 9.57
C SER A 215 -10.64 24.36 10.05
N PRO A 216 -10.88 24.27 11.37
CA PRO A 216 -12.11 23.74 11.98
C PRO A 216 -13.41 24.44 11.53
N ASP A 217 -13.31 25.53 10.79
CA ASP A 217 -14.44 26.29 10.24
C ASP A 217 -14.85 25.85 8.83
N SER A 218 -14.18 24.85 8.24
CA SER A 218 -14.58 24.31 6.94
C SER A 218 -15.89 23.51 7.04
N PRO A 219 -16.92 23.80 6.21
CA PRO A 219 -18.21 23.12 6.23
C PRO A 219 -18.16 21.62 5.85
N LEU A 220 -16.96 21.08 5.58
CA LEU A 220 -16.67 19.66 5.37
C LEU A 220 -16.29 18.92 6.67
N ALA A 221 -16.39 19.57 7.84
CA ALA A 221 -16.04 19.07 9.17
C ALA A 221 -16.98 17.96 9.73
N THR A 222 -17.41 17.01 8.90
CA THR A 222 -18.02 15.78 9.42
C THR A 222 -16.95 14.87 9.99
N PRO A 223 -17.10 14.35 11.23
CA PRO A 223 -16.17 13.38 11.78
C PRO A 223 -16.02 12.16 10.86
N PHE A 224 -14.79 11.71 10.66
CA PHE A 224 -14.46 10.47 9.97
C PHE A 224 -14.55 9.29 10.93
N GLU A 225 -15.78 8.97 11.32
CA GLU A 225 -16.10 7.96 12.35
C GLU A 225 -15.61 6.55 12.01
N THR A 226 -15.29 6.25 10.76
CA THR A 226 -14.87 4.91 10.33
C THR A 226 -13.36 4.71 10.34
N ILE A 227 -12.56 5.79 10.43
CA ILE A 227 -11.10 5.69 10.32
C ILE A 227 -10.53 5.13 11.61
N LYS A 228 -9.98 3.91 11.53
CA LYS A 228 -9.35 3.20 12.64
C LYS A 228 -7.84 3.28 12.61
N ARG A 229 -7.26 3.44 11.42
CA ARG A 229 -5.82 3.55 11.21
C ARG A 229 -5.48 4.81 10.42
N LEU A 230 -4.56 5.58 10.97
CA LEU A 230 -3.99 6.76 10.33
C LEU A 230 -2.48 6.61 10.21
N CYS A 231 -1.94 6.81 9.02
CA CYS A 231 -0.51 6.94 8.76
C CYS A 231 -0.23 8.36 8.29
N LEU A 232 0.60 9.06 9.04
CA LEU A 232 1.08 10.40 8.74
C LEU A 232 2.54 10.36 8.34
N GLY A 233 2.90 11.14 7.33
CA GLY A 233 4.28 11.44 6.97
C GLY A 233 5.04 12.24 8.03
N ILE A 234 6.15 12.85 7.62
CA ILE A 234 7.04 13.64 8.48
C ILE A 234 6.43 15.04 8.68
N GLY A 235 5.72 15.28 9.78
CA GLY A 235 5.23 16.64 10.08
C GLY A 235 4.14 16.71 11.13
N SER A 236 4.16 17.79 11.92
CA SER A 236 3.58 17.90 13.27
C SER A 236 2.14 18.42 13.37
N LEU A 237 1.56 18.91 12.26
CA LEU A 237 0.43 19.84 12.34
C LEU A 237 -0.95 19.22 12.52
N TRP A 238 -1.09 17.91 12.34
CA TRP A 238 -2.41 17.28 12.31
C TRP A 238 -3.01 17.00 13.70
N PHE A 239 -2.23 17.02 14.78
CA PHE A 239 -2.73 16.51 16.07
C PHE A 239 -3.81 17.39 16.70
N ARG A 240 -3.89 18.68 16.35
CA ARG A 240 -4.91 19.57 16.94
C ARG A 240 -6.29 19.19 16.43
N ASN A 241 -7.21 18.91 17.35
CA ASN A 241 -8.60 18.54 17.10
C ASN A 241 -8.82 17.15 16.47
N MET A 242 -7.83 16.25 16.46
CA MET A 242 -8.03 14.90 15.93
C MET A 242 -9.17 14.14 16.60
N GLU A 243 -9.34 14.27 17.92
CA GLU A 243 -10.46 13.65 18.65
C GLU A 243 -11.82 13.99 18.04
N LYS A 244 -11.98 15.21 17.51
CA LYS A 244 -13.23 15.66 16.89
C LYS A 244 -13.47 15.00 15.53
N TYR A 245 -12.41 14.71 14.80
CA TYR A 245 -12.48 14.22 13.41
C TYR A 245 -12.24 12.72 13.27
N LEU A 246 -11.58 12.09 14.23
CA LEU A 246 -11.15 10.70 14.17
C LEU A 246 -11.49 10.00 15.49
N PRO A 247 -12.77 10.01 15.91
CA PRO A 247 -13.17 9.49 17.22
C PRO A 247 -12.91 7.98 17.38
N SER A 248 -12.79 7.25 16.28
CA SER A 248 -12.58 5.79 16.24
C SER A 248 -11.13 5.39 15.97
N LEU A 249 -10.18 6.32 16.08
CA LEU A 249 -8.78 6.05 15.76
C LEU A 249 -8.12 5.16 16.82
N ASP A 250 -7.79 3.93 16.42
CA ASP A 250 -7.11 2.95 17.26
C ASP A 250 -5.60 2.91 17.02
N VAL A 251 -5.17 3.22 15.79
CA VAL A 251 -3.79 3.08 15.33
C VAL A 251 -3.29 4.37 14.69
N LEU A 252 -2.19 4.89 15.21
CA LEU A 252 -1.48 6.03 14.65
C LEU A 252 -0.05 5.62 14.26
N GLN A 253 0.30 5.80 12.99
CA GLN A 253 1.66 5.73 12.51
C GLN A 253 2.12 7.16 12.16
N THR A 254 3.24 7.60 12.70
CA THR A 254 3.72 8.98 12.50
C THR A 254 5.22 9.10 12.79
N SER A 255 5.83 10.19 12.33
CA SER A 255 7.18 10.59 12.74
C SER A 255 7.08 11.70 13.77
N ILE A 256 7.31 11.38 15.05
CA ILE A 256 7.31 12.37 16.13
C ILE A 256 8.71 12.95 16.28
N ILE A 257 8.84 14.27 16.21
CA ILE A 257 10.14 14.96 16.19
C ILE A 257 10.40 15.71 17.50
N THR A 258 9.34 16.18 18.16
CA THR A 258 9.37 17.12 19.28
C THR A 258 8.57 16.61 20.48
N VAL A 259 8.98 17.00 21.68
CA VAL A 259 8.24 16.71 22.94
C VAL A 259 6.81 17.26 22.90
N ARG A 260 6.60 18.38 22.20
CA ARG A 260 5.28 19.00 22.05
C ARG A 260 4.28 18.09 21.35
N GLU A 261 4.71 17.35 20.33
CA GLU A 261 3.84 16.43 19.59
C GLU A 261 3.39 15.25 20.47
N TYR A 262 4.27 14.71 21.31
CA TYR A 262 3.89 13.68 22.28
C TYR A 262 2.74 14.17 23.19
N ASN A 263 2.86 15.39 23.73
CA ASN A 263 1.81 16.00 24.55
C ASN A 263 0.48 16.17 23.78
N LEU A 264 0.55 16.56 22.50
CA LEU A 264 -0.64 16.72 21.66
C LEU A 264 -1.33 15.40 21.37
N ILE A 265 -0.58 14.30 21.20
CA ILE A 265 -1.18 12.97 21.00
C ILE A 265 -1.97 12.57 22.25
N ALA A 266 -1.39 12.74 23.44
CA ALA A 266 -2.04 12.39 24.69
C ALA A 266 -3.35 13.17 24.92
N SER A 267 -3.37 14.46 24.58
CA SER A 267 -4.58 15.28 24.73
C SER A 267 -5.62 15.03 23.64
N SER A 268 -5.20 14.68 22.42
CA SER A 268 -6.09 14.67 21.24
C SER A 268 -6.52 13.28 20.78
N LEU A 269 -5.90 12.22 21.31
CA LEU A 269 -6.18 10.83 20.97
C LEU A 269 -6.16 9.94 22.24
N PRO A 270 -6.98 10.23 23.26
CA PRO A 270 -6.91 9.53 24.55
C PRO A 270 -7.26 8.03 24.48
N HIS A 271 -7.93 7.59 23.41
CA HIS A 271 -8.37 6.20 23.20
C HIS A 271 -7.43 5.36 22.34
N LEU A 272 -6.28 5.93 21.95
CA LEU A 272 -5.36 5.29 21.03
C LEU A 272 -4.76 4.00 21.62
N ARG A 273 -4.80 2.91 20.85
CA ARG A 273 -4.31 1.59 21.28
C ARG A 273 -2.88 1.31 20.81
N ILE A 274 -2.51 1.76 19.61
CA ILE A 274 -1.20 1.51 19.02
C ILE A 274 -0.62 2.80 18.45
N ILE A 275 0.62 3.10 18.84
CA ILE A 275 1.44 4.16 18.23
C ILE A 275 2.66 3.52 17.55
N HIS A 276 2.85 3.80 16.28
CA HIS A 276 4.06 3.45 15.53
C HIS A 276 4.85 4.72 15.18
N ILE A 277 6.03 4.86 15.79
CA ILE A 277 6.94 6.00 15.63
C ILE A 277 8.02 5.62 14.62
N THR A 278 7.98 6.26 13.44
CA THR A 278 8.85 5.89 12.31
C THR A 278 10.21 6.57 12.32
N ARG A 279 10.46 7.49 13.26
CA ARG A 279 11.73 8.20 13.39
C ARG A 279 12.75 7.34 14.12
N GLU A 280 14.01 7.41 13.71
CA GLU A 280 15.11 6.92 14.54
C GLU A 280 15.26 7.80 15.79
N ALA A 281 15.39 7.15 16.94
CA ALA A 281 15.58 7.81 18.23
C ALA A 281 16.62 7.04 19.05
N SER A 282 17.33 7.76 19.94
CA SER A 282 18.26 7.10 20.87
C SER A 282 17.53 6.13 21.79
N SER A 283 18.21 5.09 22.27
CA SER A 283 17.61 4.13 23.21
C SER A 283 17.04 4.81 24.46
N THR A 284 17.74 5.81 25.01
CA THR A 284 17.29 6.61 26.16
C THR A 284 16.00 7.36 25.85
N GLU A 285 15.89 7.96 24.66
CA GLU A 285 14.68 8.64 24.23
C GLU A 285 13.51 7.67 24.06
N GLN A 286 13.73 6.53 23.38
CA GLN A 286 12.70 5.50 23.21
C GLN A 286 12.14 5.02 24.56
N VAL A 287 13.02 4.75 25.53
CA VAL A 287 12.62 4.33 26.88
C VAL A 287 11.77 5.42 27.55
N THR A 288 12.26 6.66 27.53
CA THR A 288 11.65 7.77 28.24
C THR A 288 10.28 8.11 27.64
N MET A 289 10.20 8.22 26.32
CA MET A 289 8.98 8.59 25.62
C MET A 289 7.95 7.46 25.62
N SER A 290 8.35 6.19 25.49
CA SER A 290 7.40 5.07 25.57
C SER A 290 6.76 4.97 26.95
N LYS A 291 7.57 5.11 28.03
CA LYS A 291 7.04 5.14 29.41
C LYS A 291 6.09 6.30 29.63
N TRP A 292 6.44 7.47 29.13
CA TRP A 292 5.58 8.65 29.22
C TRP A 292 4.26 8.44 28.47
N LEU A 293 4.30 7.89 27.25
CA LEU A 293 3.11 7.58 26.45
C LEU A 293 2.18 6.60 27.15
N PHE A 294 2.69 5.49 27.70
CA PHE A 294 1.87 4.55 28.49
C PHE A 294 1.25 5.19 29.73
N SER A 295 1.95 6.13 30.38
CA SER A 295 1.40 6.86 31.53
C SER A 295 0.33 7.87 31.11
N ALA A 296 0.48 8.49 29.93
CA ALA A 296 -0.41 9.55 29.46
C ALA A 296 -1.68 8.98 28.79
N LEU A 297 -1.56 7.83 28.11
CA LEU A 297 -2.62 7.17 27.34
C LEU A 297 -3.01 5.84 28.00
N ARG A 298 -4.05 5.86 28.82
CA ARG A 298 -4.48 4.69 29.61
C ARG A 298 -4.90 3.48 28.76
N GLY A 299 -5.33 3.71 27.52
CA GLY A 299 -5.75 2.65 26.58
C GLY A 299 -4.63 2.14 25.67
N LEU A 300 -3.41 2.67 25.80
CA LEU A 300 -2.29 2.35 24.92
C LEU A 300 -1.73 0.97 25.24
N GLU A 301 -1.81 0.07 24.27
CA GLU A 301 -1.33 -1.31 24.37
C GLU A 301 0.12 -1.41 23.89
N TYR A 302 0.44 -0.75 22.78
CA TYR A 302 1.73 -0.87 22.11
C TYR A 302 2.34 0.46 21.65
N VAL A 303 3.64 0.59 21.86
CA VAL A 303 4.48 1.63 21.22
C VAL A 303 5.55 0.94 20.40
N ILE A 304 5.54 1.18 19.09
CA ILE A 304 6.46 0.54 18.15
C ILE A 304 7.40 1.61 17.62
N TRP A 305 8.71 1.38 17.70
CA TRP A 305 9.71 2.25 17.08
C TRP A 305 10.39 1.53 15.93
N GLY A 306 10.63 2.25 14.85
CA GLY A 306 11.39 1.73 13.72
C GLY A 306 10.82 2.24 12.40
N SER A 307 11.65 2.26 11.37
CA SER A 307 11.23 2.64 10.03
C SER A 307 11.36 1.44 9.10
N PRO A 308 10.41 1.22 8.19
CA PRO A 308 10.63 0.29 7.09
C PRO A 308 11.71 0.77 6.10
N PHE A 309 12.23 2.00 6.25
CA PHE A 309 13.15 2.63 5.29
C PHE A 309 14.60 2.79 5.78
N THR A 310 14.94 2.41 7.02
CA THR A 310 16.27 2.70 7.60
C THR A 310 17.33 1.65 7.32
N ALA A 311 17.00 0.56 6.63
CA ALA A 311 17.97 -0.45 6.24
C ALA A 311 18.95 0.11 5.20
N ARG A 312 20.15 0.53 5.66
CA ARG A 312 21.28 0.92 4.79
C ARG A 312 21.73 -0.21 3.84
N SER A 313 21.31 -1.43 4.12
CA SER A 313 21.50 -2.61 3.26
C SER A 313 20.14 -3.13 2.79
N PRO A 314 19.94 -3.35 1.48
CA PRO A 314 18.71 -3.93 0.94
C PRO A 314 18.43 -5.37 1.42
N LEU A 315 19.41 -6.01 2.06
CA LEU A 315 19.32 -7.35 2.63
C LEU A 315 19.00 -7.35 4.14
N ALA A 316 19.11 -6.21 4.81
CA ALA A 316 18.79 -6.14 6.23
C ALA A 316 17.27 -6.01 6.40
N GLN A 317 16.66 -7.01 7.05
CA GLN A 317 15.27 -6.91 7.46
C GLN A 317 15.14 -5.75 8.47
N PRO A 318 14.13 -4.88 8.31
CA PRO A 318 13.89 -3.82 9.28
C PRO A 318 13.54 -4.45 10.63
N ARG A 319 14.07 -3.84 11.68
CA ARG A 319 13.87 -4.28 13.06
C ARG A 319 13.09 -3.21 13.80
N TYR A 320 12.07 -3.67 14.52
CA TYR A 320 11.16 -2.82 15.27
C TYR A 320 11.36 -3.05 16.76
N HIS A 321 11.48 -1.97 17.52
CA HIS A 321 11.46 -2.02 18.98
C HIS A 321 10.01 -1.90 19.44
N CYS A 322 9.38 -3.04 19.72
CA CYS A 322 8.01 -3.13 20.19
C CYS A 322 7.99 -3.08 21.72
N TRP A 323 7.32 -2.07 22.26
CA TRP A 323 7.08 -1.90 23.68
C TRP A 323 5.63 -2.26 23.98
N SER A 324 5.42 -2.98 25.08
CA SER A 324 4.10 -3.23 25.64
C SER A 324 3.95 -2.55 26.99
N HIS A 325 2.71 -2.24 27.36
CA HIS A 325 2.39 -1.70 28.69
C HIS A 325 2.87 -2.62 29.83
N GLU A 326 2.95 -3.94 29.58
CA GLU A 326 3.34 -4.93 30.60
C GLU A 326 4.86 -5.04 30.78
N SER A 327 5.63 -4.93 29.69
CA SER A 327 7.04 -5.34 29.72
C SER A 327 8.04 -4.23 30.02
N PHE A 328 7.69 -2.94 29.85
CA PHE A 328 8.60 -1.76 29.97
C PHE A 328 10.02 -1.95 29.42
N LYS A 329 10.20 -2.92 28.53
CA LYS A 329 11.43 -3.34 27.87
C LYS A 329 11.04 -3.65 26.42
N PRO A 330 11.81 -3.15 25.44
CA PRO A 330 11.50 -3.39 24.05
C PRO A 330 11.80 -4.84 23.69
N ILE A 331 10.90 -5.46 22.95
CA ILE A 331 11.15 -6.70 22.21
C ILE A 331 11.52 -6.29 20.79
N ILE A 332 12.61 -6.82 20.26
CA ILE A 332 13.00 -6.57 18.89
C ILE A 332 12.30 -7.58 18.00
N LEU A 333 11.48 -7.09 17.08
CA LEU A 333 10.64 -7.89 16.20
C LEU A 333 10.88 -7.51 14.73
N ASP A 334 10.66 -8.46 13.82
CA ASP A 334 10.44 -8.16 12.40
C ASP A 334 8.99 -7.70 12.16
N ALA A 335 8.65 -7.19 10.97
CA ALA A 335 7.28 -6.71 10.71
C ALA A 335 6.22 -7.80 10.77
N ARG A 336 6.55 -9.04 10.43
CA ARG A 336 5.59 -10.14 10.50
C ARG A 336 5.24 -10.41 11.97
N GLN A 337 6.24 -10.47 12.83
CA GLN A 337 6.06 -10.63 14.27
C GLN A 337 5.31 -9.44 14.89
N VAL A 338 5.57 -8.20 14.44
CA VAL A 338 4.76 -7.05 14.84
C VAL A 338 3.30 -7.24 14.45
N HIS A 339 3.02 -7.68 13.21
CA HIS A 339 1.65 -7.94 12.77
C HIS A 339 0.97 -9.05 13.59
N GLU A 340 1.68 -10.15 13.86
CA GLU A 340 1.17 -11.25 14.68
C GLU A 340 0.87 -10.81 16.11
N GLN A 341 1.69 -9.94 16.70
CA GLN A 341 1.52 -9.49 18.09
C GLN A 341 0.49 -8.36 18.26
N THR A 342 0.42 -7.44 17.29
CA THR A 342 -0.33 -6.18 17.44
C THR A 342 -1.51 -6.07 16.47
N GLY A 343 -1.62 -6.97 15.49
CA GLY A 343 -2.52 -6.83 14.35
C GLY A 343 -2.08 -5.76 13.34
N LEU A 344 -1.03 -4.98 13.65
CA LEU A 344 -0.57 -3.91 12.77
C LEU A 344 0.23 -4.47 11.60
N LEU A 345 -0.36 -4.42 10.40
CA LEU A 345 0.39 -4.69 9.18
C LEU A 345 1.34 -3.51 8.91
N LEU A 346 2.59 -3.66 9.31
CA LEU A 346 3.67 -2.79 8.86
C LEU A 346 3.97 -3.15 7.41
N LEU A 347 3.97 -2.15 6.53
CA LEU A 347 4.36 -2.33 5.14
C LEU A 347 5.88 -2.57 5.08
N ASP A 348 6.29 -3.77 5.44
CA ASP A 348 7.57 -4.28 5.00
C ASP A 348 7.46 -4.65 3.54
N ARG A 349 8.54 -4.37 2.81
CA ARG A 349 8.84 -5.14 1.60
C ARG A 349 9.05 -6.58 2.05
N LEU A 350 7.97 -7.33 2.24
CA LEU A 350 8.02 -8.72 2.69
C LEU A 350 8.76 -9.54 1.61
N LEU A 351 10.06 -9.71 1.82
CA LEU A 351 10.82 -10.83 1.28
C LEU A 351 10.47 -12.05 2.16
N PRO A 352 10.14 -13.20 1.57
CA PRO A 352 10.11 -14.44 2.34
C PRO A 352 11.51 -14.71 2.90
N THR A 353 11.60 -15.07 4.17
CA THR A 353 12.82 -15.61 4.78
C THR A 353 13.22 -16.90 4.05
N PRO A 354 14.49 -17.07 3.65
CA PRO A 354 14.98 -18.40 3.28
C PRO A 354 14.90 -19.28 4.54
N SER A 355 14.27 -20.45 4.41
CA SER A 355 14.36 -21.50 5.43
C SER A 355 15.78 -22.06 5.38
N ASP A 356 16.44 -22.13 6.53
CA ASP A 356 17.72 -22.86 6.72
C ASP A 356 17.55 -24.36 6.45
#